data_AF-A0A7S2AKR2-F1
#
_entry.id   AF-A0A7S2AKR2-F1
#
_cell.length_a   1.000
_cell.length_b   1.000
_cell.length_c   1.000
_cell.angle_alpha   90.00
_cell.angle_beta   90.00
_cell.angle_gamma   90.00
#
_symmetry.space_group_name_H-M   'P 1'
#
loop_
_entity.id
_entity.type
_entity.pdbx_description
1 polymer ?
#
loop_
_entity_poly.entity_id
_entity_poly.type
_entity_poly.pdbx_seq_one_letter_code
_entity_poly.pdbx_strand_id
1 'polypeptide(L)'
;VASEGSMVFFLIIQLCFIEHMYQYSLDSFVTFLYKAIERAEASEDVTQRVASLVDTIRMTIFRWVNRGLFEEHKLIFCSMLTFKLFQNNSLKEEYNASFFNFLLRAPVMIGIENPLADWLPSKNWGAV
;
A
#
# COMPACT_ATOMS: atom_id res chain seq x y z
N VAL A 1 12.95 -5.02 10.64
CA VAL A 1 13.33 -3.61 10.39
C VAL A 1 13.97 -3.40 9.02
N ALA A 2 15.11 -4.03 8.69
CA ALA A 2 15.76 -3.82 7.39
C ALA A 2 14.90 -4.24 6.17
N SER A 3 14.20 -5.38 6.29
CA SER A 3 13.25 -5.84 5.26
C SER A 3 12.12 -4.83 5.01
N GLU A 4 11.59 -4.21 6.06
CA GLU A 4 10.57 -3.16 5.98
C GLU A 4 11.09 -1.92 5.24
N GLY A 5 12.30 -1.44 5.59
CA GLY A 5 12.92 -0.31 4.91
C GLY A 5 13.12 -0.56 3.42
N SER A 6 13.61 -1.76 3.06
CA SER A 6 13.76 -2.18 1.66
C SER A 6 12.42 -2.21 0.92
N MET A 7 11.39 -2.83 1.51
CA MET A 7 10.04 -2.89 0.94
C MET A 7 9.49 -1.49 0.65
N VAL A 8 9.55 -0.58 1.63
CA VAL A 8 9.04 0.78 1.46
C VAL A 8 9.85 1.54 0.41
N PHE A 9 11.17 1.38 0.36
CA PHE A 9 12.02 2.03 -0.65
C PHE A 9 11.65 1.62 -2.08
N PHE A 10 11.55 0.31 -2.33
CA PHE A 10 11.17 -0.18 -3.66
C PHE A 10 9.73 0.21 -4.03
N LEU A 11 8.83 0.31 -3.05
CA LEU A 11 7.47 0.79 -3.28
C LEU A 11 7.45 2.25 -3.73
N ILE A 12 8.19 3.14 -3.08
CA ILE A 12 8.17 4.58 -3.45
C ILE A 12 8.83 4.84 -4.79
N ILE A 13 9.82 4.03 -5.20
CA ILE A 13 10.42 4.13 -6.53
C ILE A 13 9.38 3.84 -7.62
N GLN A 14 8.43 2.92 -7.38
CA GLN A 14 7.39 2.57 -8.36
C GLN A 14 6.40 3.72 -8.62
N LEU A 15 6.37 4.75 -7.77
CA LEU A 15 5.48 5.90 -7.98
C LEU A 15 5.81 6.68 -9.25
N CYS A 16 7.05 6.60 -9.76
CA CYS A 16 7.43 7.23 -11.03
C CYS A 16 6.67 6.68 -12.24
N PHE A 17 6.10 5.47 -12.14
CA PHE A 17 5.24 4.89 -13.18
C PHE A 17 3.83 5.47 -13.19
N ILE A 18 3.39 6.05 -12.07
CA ILE A 18 2.12 6.78 -12.00
C ILE A 18 2.30 8.15 -12.62
N GLU A 19 3.36 8.86 -12.22
CA GLU A 19 3.64 10.22 -12.67
C GLU A 19 5.15 10.49 -12.64
N HIS A 20 5.68 11.11 -13.70
CA HIS A 20 7.13 11.29 -13.89
C HIS A 20 7.80 12.21 -12.85
N MET A 21 7.04 13.07 -12.16
CA MET A 21 7.49 13.95 -11.09
C MET A 21 7.74 13.20 -9.77
N TYR A 22 7.21 11.98 -9.60
CA TYR A 22 7.38 11.17 -8.38
C TYR A 22 8.70 10.41 -8.39
N GLN A 23 9.80 11.16 -8.30
CA GLN A 23 11.16 10.62 -8.24
C GLN A 23 11.75 10.73 -6.84
N TYR A 24 12.25 9.61 -6.34
CA TYR A 24 12.89 9.52 -5.04
C TYR A 24 14.29 8.95 -5.18
N SER A 25 15.27 9.61 -4.56
CA SER A 25 16.64 9.09 -4.47
C SER A 25 16.80 8.23 -3.21
N LEU A 26 17.76 7.30 -3.26
CA LEU A 26 18.15 6.53 -2.09
C LEU A 26 18.65 7.43 -0.96
N ASP A 27 19.41 8.48 -1.29
CA ASP A 27 19.96 9.42 -0.31
C ASP A 27 18.86 10.17 0.48
N SER A 28 17.84 10.66 -0.23
CA SER A 28 16.67 11.26 0.41
C SER A 28 15.92 10.26 1.27
N PHE A 29 15.72 9.04 0.78
CA PHE A 29 15.08 7.98 1.57
C PHE A 29 15.85 7.67 2.86
N VAL A 30 17.17 7.50 2.79
CA VAL A 30 18.04 7.23 3.95
C VAL A 30 17.96 8.37 4.96
N THR A 31 17.92 9.62 4.51
CA THR A 31 17.74 10.79 5.38
C THR A 31 16.44 10.70 6.19
N PHE A 32 15.31 10.36 5.56
CA PHE A 32 14.04 10.20 6.26
C PHE A 32 13.98 8.92 7.11
N LEU A 33 14.70 7.87 6.72
CA LEU A 33 14.83 6.65 7.51
C LEU A 33 15.56 6.93 8.83
N TYR A 34 16.68 7.65 8.82
CA TYR A 34 17.37 8.05 10.04
C TYR A 34 16.51 8.94 10.94
N LYS A 35 15.80 9.92 10.35
CA LYS A 35 14.82 10.74 11.09
C LYS A 35 13.73 9.90 11.75
N ALA A 36 13.31 8.81 11.12
CA ALA A 36 12.33 7.90 11.73
C ALA A 36 12.93 7.09 12.88
N ILE A 37 14.18 6.63 12.75
CA ILE A 37 14.90 5.90 13.80
C ILE A 37 15.10 6.79 15.04
N GLU A 38 15.49 8.05 14.85
CA GLU A 38 15.68 9.03 15.95
C GLU A 38 14.38 9.35 16.69
N ARG A 39 13.23 9.30 15.99
CA ARG A 39 11.91 9.58 16.56
C ARG A 39 11.23 8.39 17.21
N ALA A 40 11.70 7.18 16.94
CA ALA A 40 11.08 5.97 17.46
C ALA A 40 11.22 5.93 18.98
N GLU A 41 10.14 5.55 19.67
CA GLU A 41 10.16 5.42 21.12
C GLU A 41 11.16 4.33 21.53
N ALA A 42 12.08 4.70 22.43
CA ALA A 42 13.05 3.78 22.99
C ALA A 42 12.35 2.83 23.97
N SER A 43 12.70 1.54 23.92
CA SER A 43 12.27 0.56 24.91
C SER A 43 13.42 -0.40 25.23
N GLU A 44 13.45 -0.86 26.48
CA GLU A 44 14.35 -1.92 26.94
C GLU A 44 13.93 -3.28 26.37
N ASP A 45 12.63 -3.49 26.16
CA ASP A 45 12.12 -4.68 25.48
C ASP A 45 12.40 -4.60 23.97
N VAL A 46 13.12 -5.61 23.47
CA VAL A 46 13.53 -5.66 22.07
C VAL A 46 12.31 -5.76 21.16
N THR A 47 11.28 -6.50 21.56
CA THR A 47 10.08 -6.73 20.75
C THR A 47 9.30 -5.42 20.56
N GLN A 48 9.05 -4.71 21.66
CA GLN A 48 8.40 -3.41 21.66
C GLN A 48 9.23 -2.37 20.89
N ARG A 49 10.56 -2.33 21.09
CA ARG A 49 11.44 -1.42 20.35
C ARG A 49 11.39 -1.66 18.84
N VAL A 50 11.41 -2.93 18.41
CA VAL A 50 11.32 -3.29 16.99
C VAL A 50 9.97 -2.89 16.40
N ALA A 51 8.87 -3.11 17.13
CA ALA A 51 7.54 -2.68 16.70
C ALA A 51 7.45 -1.16 16.55
N SER A 52 7.92 -0.41 17.56
CA SER A 52 7.99 1.06 17.55
C SER A 52 8.80 1.60 16.37
N LEU A 53 9.97 1.01 16.10
CA LEU A 53 10.81 1.38 14.95
C LEU A 53 10.07 1.16 13.62
N VAL A 54 9.46 -0.01 13.42
CA VAL A 54 8.75 -0.33 12.18
C VAL A 54 7.58 0.64 11.96
N ASP A 55 6.81 0.92 13.00
CA ASP A 55 5.64 1.80 12.89
C ASP A 55 6.04 3.26 12.62
N THR A 56 7.09 3.73 13.31
CA THR A 56 7.64 5.07 13.12
C THR A 56 8.23 5.24 11.71
N ILE A 57 8.93 4.23 11.19
CA ILE A 57 9.45 4.22 9.82
C ILE A 57 8.30 4.30 8.81
N ARG A 58 7.30 3.41 8.92
CA ARG A 58 6.14 3.40 8.02
C ARG A 58 5.45 4.75 7.99
N MET A 59 5.15 5.31 9.16
CA MET A 59 4.42 6.57 9.27
C MET A 59 5.26 7.77 8.79
N THR A 60 6.55 7.80 9.10
CA THR A 60 7.44 8.90 8.68
C THR A 60 7.59 8.94 7.16
N ILE A 61 7.84 7.79 6.53
CA ILE A 61 7.96 7.71 5.07
C ILE A 61 6.62 7.96 4.40
N PHE A 62 5.53 7.38 4.90
CA PHE A 62 4.18 7.61 4.38
C PHE A 62 3.82 9.10 4.38
N ARG A 63 4.08 9.83 5.48
CA ARG A 63 3.81 11.27 5.56
C ARG A 63 4.71 12.09 4.63
N TRP A 64 5.99 11.73 4.54
CA TRP A 64 6.94 12.40 3.65
C TRP A 64 6.50 12.28 2.19
N VAL A 65 6.20 11.07 1.74
CA VAL A 65 5.75 10.78 0.37
C VAL A 65 4.43 11.49 0.08
N ASN A 66 3.41 11.33 0.94
CA ASN A 66 2.10 11.96 0.72
C ASN A 66 2.15 13.49 0.66
N ARG A 67 3.13 14.14 1.28
CA ARG A 67 3.28 15.59 1.19
C ARG A 67 3.71 16.04 -0.22
N GLY A 68 4.37 15.17 -0.98
CA GLY A 68 4.79 15.42 -2.36
C GLY A 68 3.84 14.88 -3.43
N LEU A 69 2.83 14.09 -3.07
CA LEU A 69 1.84 13.54 -4.01
C LEU A 69 0.69 14.51 -4.27
N PHE A 70 0.16 14.48 -5.50
CA PHE A 70 -1.13 15.08 -5.83
C PHE A 70 -2.24 14.33 -5.10
N GLU A 71 -3.31 15.05 -4.73
CA GLU A 71 -4.41 14.49 -3.93
C GLU A 71 -5.03 13.25 -4.59
N GLU A 72 -5.20 13.28 -5.91
CA GLU A 72 -5.74 12.18 -6.71
C GLU A 72 -4.92 10.88 -6.62
N HIS A 73 -3.61 10.97 -6.35
CA HIS A 73 -2.71 9.81 -6.30
C HIS A 73 -2.45 9.28 -4.89
N LYS A 74 -2.87 10.01 -3.85
CA LYS A 74 -2.64 9.59 -2.45
C LYS A 74 -3.31 8.26 -2.12
N LEU A 75 -4.53 8.04 -2.62
CA LEU A 75 -5.24 6.78 -2.39
C LEU A 75 -4.58 5.60 -3.11
N ILE A 76 -3.98 5.85 -4.28
CA ILE A 76 -3.22 4.82 -5.01
C ILE A 76 -2.02 4.38 -4.19
N PHE A 77 -1.20 5.33 -3.72
CA PHE A 77 -0.06 5.02 -2.87
C PHE A 77 -0.47 4.30 -1.57
N CYS A 78 -1.52 4.79 -0.90
CA CYS A 78 -2.04 4.17 0.31
C CYS A 78 -2.47 2.71 0.06
N SER A 79 -3.19 2.45 -1.03
CA SER A 79 -3.62 1.10 -1.42
C SER A 79 -2.42 0.20 -1.73
N MET A 80 -1.44 0.69 -2.50
CA MET A 80 -0.23 -0.07 -2.83
C MET A 80 0.56 -0.46 -1.57
N LEU A 81 0.72 0.47 -0.62
CA LEU A 81 1.38 0.20 0.66
C LEU A 81 0.61 -0.85 1.47
N THR A 82 -0.71 -0.71 1.60
CA THR A 82 -1.56 -1.66 2.32
C THR A 82 -1.47 -3.07 1.74
N PHE A 83 -1.58 -3.23 0.42
CA PHE A 83 -1.46 -4.55 -0.21
C PHE A 83 -0.05 -5.14 -0.08
N LYS A 84 1.01 -4.31 -0.07
CA LYS A 84 2.37 -4.79 0.23
C LYS A 84 2.52 -5.28 1.67
N LEU A 85 1.88 -4.62 2.62
CA LEU A 85 1.86 -5.06 4.01
C LEU A 85 1.09 -6.38 4.19
N PHE A 86 -0.01 -6.57 3.47
CA PHE A 86 -0.71 -7.86 3.41
C PHE A 86 0.19 -8.96 2.83
N GLN A 87 0.87 -8.71 1.72
CA GLN A 87 1.79 -9.68 1.09
C GLN A 87 2.94 -10.10 2.01
N ASN A 88 3.37 -9.21 2.90
CA ASN A 88 4.45 -9.47 3.86
C ASN A 88 3.96 -10.01 5.22
N ASN A 89 2.69 -10.43 5.34
CA ASN A 89 2.08 -10.90 6.60
C ASN A 89 2.25 -9.91 7.77
N SER A 90 2.30 -8.62 7.46
CA SER A 90 2.43 -7.55 8.46
C SER A 90 1.07 -7.07 8.99
N LEU A 91 -0.01 -7.56 8.41
CA LEU A 91 -1.39 -7.29 8.82
C LEU A 91 -2.04 -8.59 9.29
N LYS A 92 -3.11 -8.47 10.08
CA LYS A 92 -3.80 -9.61 10.68
C LYS A 92 -4.48 -10.53 9.66
N GLU A 93 -5.02 -9.95 8.59
CA GLU A 93 -5.71 -10.71 7.55
C GLU A 93 -4.70 -11.29 6.54
N GLU A 94 -5.03 -12.46 6.02
CA GLU A 94 -4.20 -13.14 5.02
C GLU A 94 -4.36 -12.53 3.64
N TYR A 95 -3.24 -12.42 2.91
CA TYR A 95 -3.25 -11.99 1.52
C TYR A 95 -3.77 -13.10 0.60
N ASN A 96 -4.83 -12.82 -0.16
CA ASN A 96 -5.32 -13.70 -1.21
C ASN A 96 -5.12 -13.07 -2.60
N ALA A 97 -4.25 -13.68 -3.41
CA ALA A 97 -3.93 -13.19 -4.75
C ALA A 97 -5.13 -13.20 -5.70
N SER A 98 -6.06 -14.15 -5.56
CA SER A 98 -7.27 -14.23 -6.39
C SER A 98 -8.22 -13.08 -6.09
N PHE A 99 -8.43 -12.76 -4.81
CA PHE A 99 -9.25 -11.61 -4.41
C PHE A 99 -8.63 -10.28 -4.84
N PHE A 100 -7.30 -10.14 -4.70
CA PHE A 100 -6.61 -8.96 -5.20
C PHE A 100 -6.76 -8.81 -6.73
N ASN A 101 -6.60 -9.88 -7.50
CA ASN A 101 -6.81 -9.85 -8.95
C ASN A 101 -8.26 -9.54 -9.33
N PHE A 102 -9.23 -10.03 -8.55
CA PHE A 102 -10.64 -9.71 -8.75
C PHE A 102 -10.89 -8.20 -8.58
N LEU A 103 -10.35 -7.59 -7.53
CA LEU A 103 -10.46 -6.14 -7.30
C LEU A 103 -9.82 -5.31 -8.43
N LEU A 104 -8.69 -5.77 -8.98
CA LEU A 104 -8.00 -5.05 -10.06
C LEU A 104 -8.70 -5.18 -11.41
N ARG A 105 -9.24 -6.36 -11.72
CA ARG A 105 -9.75 -6.67 -13.07
C ARG A 105 -11.26 -6.52 -13.19
N ALA A 106 -12.00 -6.60 -12.09
CA ALA A 106 -13.45 -6.58 -12.03
C ALA A 106 -14.10 -7.36 -13.20
N PRO A 107 -13.85 -8.68 -13.30
CA PRO A 107 -14.30 -9.47 -14.45
C PRO A 107 -15.82 -9.46 -14.56
N VAL A 108 -16.34 -9.40 -15.79
CA VAL A 108 -17.78 -9.40 -16.09
C VAL A 108 -18.12 -10.60 -16.97
N MET A 109 -19.04 -11.44 -16.54
CA MET A 109 -19.60 -12.54 -17.32
C MET A 109 -20.69 -12.02 -18.27
N ILE A 110 -20.62 -12.42 -19.53
CA ILE A 110 -21.54 -12.01 -20.59
C ILE A 110 -22.42 -13.20 -20.98
N GLY A 111 -23.70 -12.94 -21.26
CA GLY A 111 -24.64 -13.97 -21.74
C GLY A 111 -25.33 -14.77 -20.65
N ILE A 112 -25.19 -14.38 -19.39
CA ILE A 112 -25.97 -14.93 -18.27
C ILE A 112 -27.34 -14.24 -18.26
N GLU A 113 -28.41 -15.03 -18.25
CA GLU A 113 -29.76 -14.52 -18.10
C GLU A 113 -29.92 -13.88 -16.72
N ASN A 114 -30.45 -12.66 -16.70
CA ASN A 114 -30.60 -11.90 -15.47
C ASN A 114 -32.03 -12.05 -14.93
N PRO A 115 -32.23 -12.84 -13.85
CA PRO A 115 -33.56 -13.05 -13.27
C PRO A 115 -34.09 -11.82 -12.52
N LEU A 116 -33.24 -10.82 -12.25
CA LEU A 116 -33.55 -9.62 -11.47
C LEU A 116 -33.35 -8.34 -12.30
N ALA A 117 -33.66 -8.39 -13.60
CA ALA A 117 -33.44 -7.29 -14.55
C ALA A 117 -34.20 -5.99 -14.19
N ASP A 118 -35.26 -6.12 -13.40
CA ASP A 118 -36.05 -5.04 -12.82
C ASP A 118 -35.33 -4.27 -11.70
N TRP A 119 -34.44 -4.92 -10.94
CA TRP A 119 -33.67 -4.28 -9.86
C TRP A 119 -32.20 -4.03 -10.21
N LEU A 120 -31.54 -4.97 -10.88
CA LEU A 120 -30.13 -4.89 -11.23
C LEU A 120 -29.94 -4.91 -12.75
N PRO A 121 -29.27 -3.90 -13.35
CA PRO A 121 -28.97 -3.92 -14.76
C PRO A 121 -28.14 -5.14 -15.16
N SER A 122 -28.41 -5.74 -16.33
CA SER A 122 -27.73 -6.97 -16.77
C SER A 122 -26.21 -6.83 -16.88
N LYS A 123 -25.69 -5.61 -17.11
CA LYS A 123 -24.25 -5.32 -17.07
C LYS A 123 -23.65 -5.54 -15.66
N ASN A 124 -24.38 -5.14 -14.62
CA ASN A 124 -23.96 -5.29 -13.24
C ASN A 124 -24.18 -6.71 -12.75
N TRP A 125 -25.24 -7.39 -13.23
CA TRP A 125 -25.46 -8.81 -12.95
C TRP A 125 -24.30 -9.69 -13.39
N GLY A 126 -23.71 -9.41 -14.56
CA GLY A 126 -22.51 -10.11 -15.01
C GLY A 126 -21.27 -9.88 -14.13
N ALA A 127 -21.27 -8.85 -13.29
CA ALA A 127 -20.16 -8.54 -12.38
C ALA A 127 -20.34 -9.13 -10.96
N VAL A 128 -21.48 -9.77 -10.70
CA VAL A 128 -21.81 -10.51 -9.47
C VAL A 128 -21.50 -11.98 -9.68
#